data_AF-A0A9X3I006-F1
#
_entry.id   AF-A0A9X3I006-F1
#
_cell.length_a   1.000
_cell.length_b   1.000
_cell.length_c   1.000
_cell.angle_alpha   90.00
_cell.angle_beta   90.00
_cell.angle_gamma   90.00
#
_symmetry.space_group_name_H-M   'P 1'
#
loop_
_entity.id
_entity.type
_entity.pdbx_description
1 polymer ?
#
loop_
_entity_poly.entity_id
_entity_poly.type
_entity_poly.pdbx_seq_one_letter_code
_entity_poly.pdbx_strand_id
1 'polypeptide(L)'
;MNTNDWVCIDADEDDYVIERFEVRVKGKKPLVLNHPSYSKLLFVTQQYLNVSNEVAKDVLRHSILATPNPICFDEYWRIRSALENTEFRSEE
;
A
#
# COMPACT_ATOMS: atom_id res chain seq x y z
N MET A 1 -12.76 -20.56 -13.38
CA MET A 1 -13.16 -19.34 -12.65
C MET A 1 -11.94 -18.45 -12.64
N ASN A 2 -11.95 -17.39 -13.46
CA ASN A 2 -10.82 -16.47 -13.57
C ASN A 2 -11.01 -15.41 -12.47
N THR A 3 -10.51 -15.68 -11.27
CA THR A 3 -10.39 -14.65 -10.24
C THR A 3 -9.17 -13.83 -10.60
N ASN A 4 -9.37 -12.82 -11.45
CA ASN A 4 -8.44 -11.72 -11.53
C ASN A 4 -8.47 -11.06 -10.15
N ASP A 5 -7.55 -11.47 -9.27
CA ASP A 5 -7.36 -10.97 -7.89
C ASP A 5 -6.82 -9.53 -7.84
N TRP A 6 -6.82 -8.88 -9.00
CA TRP A 6 -6.45 -7.51 -9.21
C TRP A 6 -7.56 -6.59 -8.68
N VAL A 7 -7.16 -5.73 -7.76
CA VAL A 7 -7.90 -4.64 -7.14
C VAL A 7 -7.58 -3.39 -7.93
N CYS A 8 -8.54 -2.95 -8.74
CA CYS A 8 -8.48 -1.66 -9.41
C CYS A 8 -8.94 -0.58 -8.41
N ILE A 9 -8.02 0.30 -8.02
CA ILE A 9 -8.28 1.38 -7.04
C ILE A 9 -8.69 2.67 -7.75
N ASP A 10 -8.22 2.85 -8.99
CA ASP A 10 -8.65 3.89 -9.93
C ASP A 10 -8.75 3.30 -11.34
N ALA A 11 -9.70 3.80 -12.15
CA ALA A 11 -9.99 3.28 -13.48
C ALA A 11 -8.84 3.44 -14.51
N ASP A 12 -7.81 4.23 -14.19
CA ASP A 12 -6.75 4.61 -15.14
C ASP A 12 -5.32 4.25 -14.69
N GLU A 13 -5.07 3.83 -13.45
CA GLU A 13 -3.68 3.55 -13.00
C GLU A 13 -3.61 2.32 -12.09
N ASP A 14 -3.01 1.28 -12.66
CA ASP A 14 -2.46 0.07 -12.06
C ASP A 14 -3.44 -0.88 -11.33
N ASP A 15 -3.49 -2.10 -11.84
CA ASP A 15 -4.10 -3.24 -11.18
C ASP A 15 -3.19 -3.66 -9.99
N TYR A 16 -3.71 -3.71 -8.75
CA TYR A 16 -2.94 -4.11 -7.56
C TYR A 16 -3.45 -5.41 -6.95
N VAL A 17 -2.57 -6.29 -6.45
CA VAL A 17 -2.99 -7.37 -5.55
C VAL A 17 -2.65 -6.99 -4.12
N ILE A 18 -3.65 -6.87 -3.26
CA ILE A 18 -3.44 -6.57 -1.84
C ILE A 18 -3.41 -7.88 -1.06
N GLU A 19 -2.24 -8.34 -0.66
CA GLU A 19 -2.13 -9.55 0.17
C GLU A 19 -2.66 -9.31 1.59
N ARG A 20 -2.36 -8.14 2.15
CA ARG A 20 -2.75 -7.78 3.51
C ARG A 20 -2.95 -6.27 3.65
N PHE A 21 -4.05 -5.90 4.28
CA PHE A 21 -4.34 -4.53 4.68
C PHE A 21 -4.57 -4.46 6.18
N GLU A 22 -3.93 -3.50 6.85
CA GLU A 22 -3.98 -3.36 8.30
C GLU A 22 -4.14 -1.90 8.73
N VAL A 23 -5.13 -1.62 9.57
CA VAL A 23 -5.38 -0.29 10.12
C VAL A 23 -5.41 -0.36 11.64
N ARG A 24 -4.55 0.44 12.27
CA ARG A 24 -4.45 0.57 13.73
C ARG A 24 -4.89 1.96 14.16
N VAL A 25 -5.92 2.02 14.99
CA VAL A 25 -6.39 3.25 15.62
C VAL A 25 -6.31 3.07 17.12
N LYS A 26 -5.72 4.05 17.81
CA LYS A 26 -5.55 4.00 19.28
C LYS A 26 -6.92 3.78 19.95
N GLY A 27 -7.00 2.80 20.82
CA GLY A 27 -8.25 2.45 21.53
C GLY A 27 -9.25 1.60 20.73
N LYS A 28 -8.91 1.18 19.51
CA LYS A 28 -9.70 0.23 18.71
C LYS A 28 -8.91 -1.05 18.46
N LYS A 29 -9.61 -2.19 18.37
CA LYS A 29 -9.01 -3.45 17.91
C LYS A 29 -8.53 -3.26 16.45
N PRO A 30 -7.30 -3.64 16.10
CA PRO A 30 -6.80 -3.51 14.73
C PRO A 30 -7.74 -4.14 13.70
N LEU A 31 -7.97 -3.42 12.60
CA LEU A 31 -8.61 -3.98 11.42
C LEU A 31 -7.53 -4.67 10.59
N VAL A 32 -7.72 -5.96 10.32
CA VAL A 32 -6.82 -6.77 9.49
C VAL A 32 -7.65 -7.47 8.43
N LEU A 33 -7.29 -7.30 7.17
CA LEU A 33 -7.89 -7.96 6.02
C LEU A 33 -6.79 -8.66 5.22
N ASN A 34 -6.97 -9.93 4.87
CA ASN A 34 -6.06 -10.65 3.98
C ASN A 34 -6.76 -10.90 2.65
N HIS A 35 -6.04 -10.71 1.54
CA HIS A 35 -6.53 -10.81 0.17
C HIS A 35 -7.91 -10.12 -0.04
N PRO A 36 -8.13 -8.87 0.43
CA PRO A 36 -9.42 -8.23 0.25
C PRO A 36 -9.64 -7.80 -1.20
N SER A 37 -10.81 -8.12 -1.75
CA SER A 37 -11.34 -7.39 -2.91
C SER A 37 -11.50 -5.89 -2.59
N TYR A 38 -11.46 -5.04 -3.62
CA TYR A 38 -11.67 -3.58 -3.47
C TYR A 38 -12.96 -3.25 -2.71
N SER A 39 -14.09 -3.87 -3.10
CA SER A 39 -15.38 -3.60 -2.47
C SER A 39 -15.38 -3.95 -0.99
N LYS A 40 -14.74 -5.06 -0.61
CA LYS A 40 -14.60 -5.46 0.80
C LYS A 40 -13.69 -4.49 1.56
N LEU A 41 -12.58 -4.09 0.95
CA LEU A 41 -11.63 -3.15 1.50
C LEU A 41 -12.30 -1.79 1.79
N LEU A 42 -13.00 -1.24 0.80
CA LEU A 42 -13.72 0.04 0.90
C LEU A 42 -14.81 -0.03 1.97
N PHE A 43 -15.68 -1.03 1.89
CA PHE A 43 -16.80 -1.17 2.83
C PHE A 43 -16.33 -1.32 4.28
N VAL A 44 -15.36 -2.20 4.54
CA VAL A 44 -14.91 -2.45 5.91
C VAL A 44 -14.10 -1.27 6.46
N THR A 45 -13.29 -0.61 5.63
CA THR A 45 -12.55 0.60 6.03
C THR A 45 -13.50 1.73 6.39
N GLN A 46 -14.55 1.95 5.58
CA GLN A 46 -15.59 2.93 5.85
C GLN A 46 -16.26 2.70 7.21
N GLN A 47 -16.69 1.45 7.49
CA GLN A 47 -17.33 1.10 8.75
C GLN A 47 -16.38 1.21 9.95
N TYR A 48 -15.13 0.79 9.79
CA TYR A 48 -14.15 0.79 10.87
C TYR A 48 -13.73 2.21 11.28
N LEU A 49 -13.52 3.08 10.30
CA LEU A 49 -13.17 4.48 10.53
C LEU A 49 -14.39 5.37 10.81
N ASN A 50 -15.60 4.90 10.50
CA ASN A 50 -16.85 5.64 10.60
C ASN A 50 -16.80 6.97 9.81
N VAL A 51 -16.45 6.86 8.53
CA VAL A 51 -16.28 7.99 7.60
C VAL A 51 -17.19 7.86 6.38
N SER A 52 -17.27 8.90 5.56
CA SER A 52 -17.98 8.83 4.27
C SER A 52 -17.26 7.90 3.28
N ASN A 53 -17.98 7.48 2.24
CA ASN A 53 -17.41 6.63 1.18
C ASN A 53 -16.21 7.32 0.51
N GLU A 54 -16.33 8.62 0.23
CA GLU A 54 -15.31 9.42 -0.43
C GLU A 54 -14.05 9.55 0.42
N VAL A 55 -14.20 9.80 1.73
CA VAL A 55 -13.06 9.82 2.66
C VAL A 55 -12.39 8.44 2.76
N ALA A 56 -13.17 7.35 2.73
CA ALA A 56 -12.61 6.01 2.75
C ALA A 56 -11.81 5.69 1.47
N LYS A 57 -12.29 6.12 0.30
CA LYS A 57 -11.55 6.00 -0.97
C LYS A 57 -10.23 6.78 -0.92
N ASP A 58 -10.26 8.02 -0.46
CA ASP A 58 -9.06 8.85 -0.35
C ASP A 58 -8.02 8.22 0.59
N VAL A 59 -8.46 7.69 1.74
CA VAL A 59 -7.59 6.98 2.68
C VAL A 59 -6.95 5.77 2.01
N LEU A 60 -7.72 4.95 1.31
CA LEU A 60 -7.20 3.76 0.62
C LEU A 60 -6.23 4.14 -0.50
N ARG A 61 -6.56 5.15 -1.31
CA ARG A 61 -5.70 5.66 -2.37
C ARG A 61 -4.34 6.05 -1.84
N HIS A 62 -4.29 6.91 -0.82
CA HIS A 62 -3.02 7.34 -0.23
C HIS A 62 -2.29 6.20 0.45
N SER A 63 -3.00 5.30 1.14
CA SER A 63 -2.36 4.19 1.85
C SER A 63 -1.74 3.17 0.89
N ILE A 64 -2.32 2.96 -0.29
CA ILE A 64 -1.88 1.93 -1.23
C ILE A 64 -0.90 2.51 -2.25
N LEU A 65 -1.22 3.64 -2.88
CA LEU A 65 -0.35 4.26 -3.90
C LEU A 65 0.89 4.92 -3.30
N ALA A 66 0.82 5.45 -2.08
CA ALA A 66 2.00 5.99 -1.40
C ALA A 66 2.81 4.92 -0.66
N THR A 67 2.39 3.65 -0.69
CA THR A 67 3.25 2.55 -0.23
C THR A 67 4.33 2.35 -1.29
N PRO A 68 5.62 2.56 -0.95
CA PRO A 68 6.70 2.30 -1.90
C PRO A 68 6.62 0.83 -2.32
N ASN A 69 6.59 0.60 -3.64
CA ASN A 69 6.54 -0.75 -4.19
C ASN A 69 7.69 -1.57 -3.58
N PRO A 70 7.48 -2.79 -3.05
CA PRO A 70 8.55 -3.62 -2.50
C PRO A 70 9.68 -3.87 -3.51
N ILE A 71 9.40 -3.86 -4.81
CA ILE A 71 10.43 -3.88 -5.87
C ILE A 71 11.34 -2.64 -5.78
N CYS A 72 10.76 -1.47 -5.49
CA CYS A 72 11.51 -0.24 -5.24
C CYS A 72 12.22 -0.24 -3.88
N PHE A 73 11.86 -1.05 -2.89
CA PHE A 73 12.57 -1.05 -1.59
C PHE A 73 13.96 -1.67 -1.71
N ASP A 74 14.07 -2.80 -2.42
CA ASP A 74 15.35 -3.43 -2.72
C ASP A 74 16.19 -2.59 -3.68
N GLU A 75 15.58 -1.99 -4.71
CA GLU A 75 16.27 -1.05 -5.60
C GLU A 75 16.70 0.24 -4.87
N TYR A 76 15.86 0.77 -3.99
CA TYR A 76 16.18 1.92 -3.14
C TYR A 76 17.38 1.63 -2.24
N TRP A 77 17.40 0.47 -1.57
CA TRP A 77 18.54 0.07 -0.76
C TRP A 77 19.79 -0.20 -1.58
N ARG A 78 19.67 -0.79 -2.77
CA ARG A 78 20.81 -0.98 -3.67
C ARG A 78 21.40 0.36 -4.13
N ILE A 79 20.56 1.31 -4.52
CA ILE A 79 21.00 2.66 -4.93
C ILE A 79 21.65 3.38 -3.74
N ARG A 80 21.01 3.33 -2.58
CA ARG A 80 21.54 3.94 -1.35
C ARG A 80 22.88 3.33 -0.94
N SER A 81 22.99 2.01 -0.89
CA SER A 81 24.25 1.32 -0.60
C SER A 81 25.32 1.59 -1.65
N ALA A 82 24.98 1.71 -2.93
CA ALA A 82 25.93 2.10 -3.95
C ALA A 82 26.45 3.52 -3.72
N LEU A 83 25.57 4.50 -3.50
CA LEU A 83 25.93 5.90 -3.25
C LEU A 83 26.77 6.07 -1.97
N GLU A 84 26.38 5.43 -0.87
CA GLU A 84 27.11 5.47 0.40
C GLU A 84 28.50 4.78 0.31
N ASN A 85 28.65 3.75 -0.52
CA ASN A 85 29.97 3.12 -0.79
C ASN A 85 30.82 3.87 -1.82
N THR A 86 30.24 4.77 -2.62
CA THR A 86 30.99 5.54 -3.62
C THR A 86 31.74 6.71 -2.98
N GLU A 87 31.25 7.26 -1.86
CA GLU A 87 31.93 8.34 -1.12
C GLU A 87 33.23 7.89 -0.42
N PHE A 88 33.50 6.57 -0.33
CA PHE A 88 34.75 6.03 0.23
C PHE A 88 35.86 5.79 -0.80
N ARG A 89 35.66 6.17 -2.07
CA ARG A 89 36.65 5.96 -3.15
C ARG A 89 37.17 7.25 -3.79
N SER A 90 36.98 8.39 -3.15
CA SER A 90 37.60 9.66 -3.53
C SER A 90 38.74 10.01 -2.59
N GLU A 91 39.80 9.20 -2.61
CA GLU A 91 41.17 9.56 -2.22
C GLU A 91 42.10 8.40 -2.64
N GLU A 92 42.55 8.43 -3.90
CA GLU A 92 43.88 7.96 -4.35
C GLU A 92 44.19 8.53 -5.74
#